data_AF-A0A3C0HBN4-F1
#
_entry.id   AF-A0A3C0HBN4-F1
#
_cell.length_a   1.000
_cell.length_b   1.000
_cell.length_c   1.000
_cell.angle_alpha   90.00
_cell.angle_beta   90.00
_cell.angle_gamma   90.00
#
_symmetry.space_group_name_H-M   'P 1'
#
loop_
_entity.id
_entity.type
_entity.pdbx_description
1 polymer ?
#
loop_
_entity_poly.entity_id
_entity_poly.type
_entity_poly.pdbx_seq_one_letter_code
_entity_poly.pdbx_strand_id
1 'polypeptide(L)'
;MAAKKLEVGSKYAHLDKDGDGIVSDNEMMMEQKMIELEDMRSDMENEDKKQDAQRNMAWFALFGMLLYPAFVVISILIGLDKAATILGDMAAVYFVSVAAIVAAFYGKEAMTQKSKTPAPRK
;
A
#
# COMPACT_ATOMS: atom_id res chain seq x y z
N MET A 1 35.04 -23.61 33.39
CA MET A 1 34.69 -23.66 31.95
C MET A 1 35.22 -22.38 31.32
N ALA A 2 36.07 -22.45 30.30
CA ALA A 2 36.55 -21.25 29.60
C ALA A 2 35.48 -20.74 28.63
N ALA A 3 35.24 -19.43 28.60
CA ALA A 3 34.30 -18.82 27.66
C ALA A 3 34.81 -18.98 26.22
N LYS A 4 33.91 -19.31 25.28
CA LYS A 4 34.24 -19.44 23.86
C LYS A 4 34.41 -18.04 23.27
N LYS A 5 35.53 -17.81 22.56
CA LYS A 5 35.85 -16.53 21.89
C LYS A 5 35.62 -16.63 20.39
N LEU A 6 35.37 -15.50 19.75
CA LEU A 6 35.19 -15.43 18.30
C LEU A 6 36.52 -15.63 17.55
N GLU A 7 36.45 -16.22 16.35
CA GLU A 7 37.59 -16.31 15.44
C GLU A 7 38.01 -14.92 14.93
N VAL A 8 39.30 -14.72 14.69
CA VAL A 8 39.84 -13.46 14.16
C VAL A 8 39.26 -13.22 12.77
N GLY A 9 38.50 -12.13 12.60
CA GLY A 9 37.78 -11.83 11.36
C GLY A 9 36.40 -12.46 11.25
N SER A 10 35.82 -12.95 12.35
CA SER A 10 34.45 -13.45 12.39
C SER A 10 33.46 -12.39 11.90
N LYS A 11 32.48 -12.82 11.08
CA LYS A 11 31.41 -11.95 10.58
C LYS A 11 30.63 -11.28 11.70
N TYR A 12 30.60 -11.86 12.90
CA TYR A 12 29.86 -11.37 14.07
C TYR A 12 30.67 -10.43 14.96
N ALA A 13 31.91 -10.10 14.60
CA ALA A 13 32.75 -9.18 15.37
C ALA A 13 32.17 -7.75 15.47
N HIS A 14 31.21 -7.38 14.61
CA HIS A 14 30.50 -6.10 14.70
C HIS A 14 29.43 -6.06 15.80
N LEU A 15 29.03 -7.23 16.32
CA LEU A 15 28.02 -7.36 17.38
C LEU A 15 28.61 -7.12 18.77
N ASP A 16 29.93 -7.23 18.91
CA ASP A 16 30.69 -6.95 20.13
C ASP A 16 30.74 -5.43 20.35
N LYS A 17 29.83 -4.92 21.18
CA LYS A 17 29.64 -3.48 21.43
C LYS A 17 30.47 -2.99 22.60
N ASP A 18 30.88 -3.87 23.51
CA ASP A 18 31.71 -3.52 24.67
C ASP A 18 33.21 -3.79 24.44
N GLY A 19 33.57 -4.50 23.37
CA GLY A 19 34.94 -4.69 22.89
C GLY A 19 35.72 -5.74 23.69
N ASP A 20 35.04 -6.66 24.35
CA ASP A 20 35.65 -7.68 25.20
C ASP A 20 36.12 -8.94 24.44
N GLY A 21 35.77 -9.05 23.15
CA GLY A 21 36.10 -10.14 22.25
C GLY A 21 35.18 -11.36 22.34
N ILE A 22 34.06 -11.26 23.07
CA ILE A 22 33.04 -12.29 23.26
C ILE A 22 31.66 -11.68 23.01
N VAL A 23 31.02 -12.06 21.90
CA VAL A 23 29.63 -11.66 21.67
C VAL A 23 28.71 -12.36 22.68
N SER A 24 28.09 -11.56 23.54
CA SER A 24 27.14 -12.03 24.55
C SER A 24 25.74 -12.26 23.95
N ASP A 25 24.96 -13.15 24.56
CA ASP A 25 23.57 -13.39 24.17
C ASP A 25 22.74 -12.09 24.21
N ASN A 26 23.06 -11.18 25.14
CA ASN A 26 22.41 -9.86 25.22
C ASN A 26 22.71 -8.96 24.02
N GLU A 27 23.93 -9.01 23.49
CA GLU A 27 24.33 -8.19 22.33
C GLU A 27 23.67 -8.71 21.06
N MET A 28 23.62 -10.04 20.88
CA MET A 28 22.85 -10.65 19.79
C MET A 28 21.35 -10.34 19.87
N MET A 29 20.77 -10.37 21.08
CA MET A 29 19.35 -10.02 21.27
C MET A 29 19.08 -8.54 20.98
N MET A 30 20.00 -7.64 21.35
CA MET A 30 19.84 -6.22 21.04
C MET A 30 19.92 -5.93 19.54
N GLU A 31 20.83 -6.59 18.81
CA GLU A 31 20.90 -6.47 17.35
C GLU A 31 19.61 -6.96 16.68
N GLN A 32 19.13 -8.16 17.06
CA GLN A 32 17.90 -8.73 16.52
C GLN A 32 16.70 -7.79 16.77
N LYS A 33 16.62 -7.21 17.97
CA LYS A 33 15.58 -6.24 18.32
C LYS A 33 15.70 -4.95 17.52
N MET A 34 16.91 -4.47 17.25
CA MET A 34 17.13 -3.28 16.42
C MET A 34 16.70 -3.53 14.97
N ILE A 35 17.06 -4.67 14.39
CA ILE A 35 16.65 -5.08 13.04
C ILE A 35 15.12 -5.19 12.97
N GLU A 36 14.48 -5.80 13.97
CA GLU A 36 13.02 -5.92 14.04
C GLU A 36 12.33 -4.54 14.15
N LEU A 37 12.90 -3.61 14.92
CA LEU A 37 12.40 -2.24 15.04
C LEU A 37 12.57 -1.43 13.74
N GLU A 38 13.68 -1.64 13.02
CA GLU A 38 13.92 -1.02 11.72
C GLU A 38 12.96 -1.55 10.65
N ASP A 39 12.74 -2.87 10.60
CA ASP A 39 11.76 -3.49 9.72
C ASP A 39 10.34 -2.99 10.02
N MET A 40 9.94 -2.96 11.30
CA MET A 40 8.64 -2.41 11.70
C MET A 40 8.47 -0.94 11.28
N ARG A 41 9.51 -0.12 11.42
CA ARG A 41 9.48 1.29 10.97
C ARG A 41 9.34 1.40 9.46
N SER A 42 10.11 0.61 8.71
CA SER A 42 10.05 0.58 7.25
C SER A 42 8.66 0.16 6.75
N ASP A 43 8.05 -0.83 7.40
CA ASP A 43 6.71 -1.29 7.07
C ASP A 43 5.66 -0.21 7.35
N MET A 44 5.73 0.45 8.51
CA MET A 44 4.84 1.58 8.84
C MET A 44 4.95 2.72 7.82
N GLU A 45 6.17 3.12 7.43
CA GLU A 45 6.37 4.17 6.42
C GLU A 45 5.84 3.77 5.03
N ASN A 46 5.96 2.49 4.67
CA ASN A 46 5.43 1.97 3.42
C ASN A 46 3.90 1.91 3.41
N GLU A 47 3.27 1.62 4.55
CA GLU A 47 1.82 1.62 4.70
C GLU A 47 1.25 3.02 4.57
N ASP A 48 1.84 4.02 5.22
CA ASP A 48 1.41 5.41 5.12
C ASP A 48 1.48 5.93 3.68
N LYS A 49 2.59 5.66 2.97
CA LYS A 49 2.74 6.03 1.56
C LYS A 49 1.68 5.39 0.66
N LYS A 50 1.30 4.13 0.93
CA LYS A 50 0.22 3.44 0.19
C LYS A 50 -1.13 4.08 0.48
N GLN A 51 -1.42 4.45 1.72
CA GLN A 51 -2.67 5.11 2.07
C GLN A 51 -2.81 6.49 1.40
N ASP A 52 -1.73 7.28 1.40
CA ASP A 52 -1.71 8.58 0.72
C ASP A 52 -1.85 8.43 -0.80
N ALA A 53 -1.19 7.44 -1.40
CA ALA A 53 -1.37 7.12 -2.82
C ALA A 53 -2.81 6.69 -3.13
N GLN A 54 -3.42 5.84 -2.30
CA GLN A 54 -4.83 5.44 -2.46
C GLN A 54 -5.78 6.63 -2.30
N ARG A 55 -5.54 7.54 -1.36
CA ARG A 55 -6.34 8.76 -1.18
C ARG A 55 -6.27 9.65 -2.41
N ASN A 56 -5.08 9.89 -2.94
CA ASN A 56 -4.89 10.73 -4.12
C ASN A 56 -5.51 10.08 -5.37
N MET A 57 -5.37 8.76 -5.54
CA MET A 57 -6.00 8.01 -6.62
C MET A 57 -7.53 8.01 -6.50
N ALA A 58 -8.07 7.89 -5.29
CA ALA A 58 -9.50 7.99 -5.03
C ALA A 58 -10.04 9.38 -5.41
N TRP A 59 -9.35 10.46 -5.02
CA TRP A 59 -9.74 11.82 -5.43
C TRP A 59 -9.74 12.02 -6.93
N PHE A 60 -8.73 11.50 -7.64
CA PHE A 60 -8.69 11.54 -9.09
C PHE A 60 -9.86 10.77 -9.73
N ALA A 61 -10.15 9.57 -9.23
CA ALA A 61 -11.28 8.76 -9.70
C ALA A 61 -12.64 9.44 -9.44
N LEU A 62 -12.82 10.04 -8.25
CA LEU A 62 -14.03 10.80 -7.90
C LEU A 62 -14.23 12.00 -8.84
N PHE A 63 -13.17 12.73 -9.15
CA PHE A 63 -13.23 13.83 -10.12
C PHE A 63 -13.57 13.33 -11.54
N GLY A 64 -12.95 12.24 -11.97
CA GLY A 64 -13.22 11.63 -13.28
C GLY A 64 -14.67 11.14 -13.43
N MET A 65 -15.28 10.61 -12.38
CA MET A 65 -16.69 10.20 -12.41
C MET A 65 -17.67 11.38 -12.55
N LEU A 66 -17.30 12.55 -12.04
CA LEU A 66 -18.13 13.77 -12.13
C LEU A 66 -18.07 14.44 -13.51
N LEU A 67 -17.09 14.10 -14.34
CA LEU A 67 -16.86 14.71 -15.64
C LEU A 67 -18.02 14.47 -16.61
N TYR A 68 -18.58 13.26 -16.67
CA TYR A 68 -19.70 12.93 -17.56
C TYR A 68 -20.99 13.68 -17.19
N PRO A 69 -21.46 13.65 -15.92
CA PRO A 69 -22.60 14.48 -15.49
C PRO A 69 -22.37 15.99 -15.69
N ALA A 70 -21.15 16.48 -15.46
CA ALA A 70 -20.83 17.88 -15.69
C ALA A 70 -21.02 18.28 -17.16
N PHE A 71 -20.62 17.44 -18.11
CA PHE A 71 -20.84 17.69 -19.54
C PHE A 71 -22.32 17.63 -19.95
N VAL A 72 -23.13 16.78 -19.31
CA VAL A 72 -24.59 16.78 -19.50
C VAL A 72 -25.16 18.15 -19.12
N VAL A 73 -24.80 18.66 -17.93
CA VAL A 73 -25.26 19.96 -17.44
C VAL A 73 -24.78 21.10 -18.35
N ILE A 74 -23.51 21.10 -18.75
CA ILE A 74 -22.96 22.11 -19.67
C ILE A 74 -23.70 22.08 -21.02
N SER A 75 -24.02 20.91 -21.56
CA SER A 75 -24.75 20.77 -22.82
C SER A 75 -26.14 21.40 -22.74
N ILE A 76 -26.82 21.28 -21.59
CA ILE A 76 -28.11 21.94 -21.34
C ILE A 76 -27.91 23.47 -21.24
N LEU A 77 -26.88 23.94 -20.54
CA LEU A 77 -26.63 25.38 -20.33
C LEU A 77 -26.31 26.14 -21.62
N ILE A 78 -25.68 25.49 -22.60
CA ILE A 78 -25.36 26.10 -23.91
C ILE A 78 -26.46 25.88 -24.96
N GLY A 79 -27.60 25.28 -24.58
CA GLY A 79 -28.75 25.06 -25.47
C GLY A 79 -28.60 23.91 -26.46
N LEU A 80 -27.74 22.92 -26.15
CA LEU A 80 -27.47 21.76 -27.00
C LEU A 80 -28.40 20.59 -26.64
N ASP A 81 -29.71 20.80 -26.76
CA ASP A 81 -30.74 19.87 -26.26
C ASP A 81 -30.60 18.44 -26.80
N LYS A 82 -30.32 18.28 -28.11
CA LYS A 82 -30.10 16.95 -28.70
C LYS A 82 -28.89 16.23 -28.11
N ALA A 83 -27.81 16.96 -27.82
CA ALA A 83 -26.62 16.37 -27.22
C ALA A 83 -26.91 15.93 -25.78
N ALA A 84 -27.62 16.77 -25.01
CA ALA A 84 -28.04 16.45 -23.65
C ALA A 84 -28.95 15.22 -23.59
N THR A 85 -29.90 15.06 -24.52
CA THR A 85 -30.76 13.87 -24.61
C THR A 85 -29.94 12.62 -24.92
N ILE A 86 -29.08 12.64 -25.95
CA ILE A 86 -28.23 11.48 -26.30
C ILE A 86 -27.31 11.10 -25.15
N LEU A 87 -26.70 12.09 -24.50
CA LEU A 87 -25.89 11.87 -23.32
C LEU A 87 -26.75 11.23 -22.21
N GLY A 88 -27.92 11.79 -21.89
CA GLY A 88 -28.82 11.23 -20.87
C GLY A 88 -29.26 9.79 -21.13
N ASP A 89 -29.60 9.47 -22.38
CA ASP A 89 -30.06 8.12 -22.79
C ASP A 89 -28.98 7.04 -22.62
N MET A 90 -27.70 7.42 -22.71
CA MET A 90 -26.57 6.50 -22.52
C MET A 90 -26.08 6.43 -21.07
N ALA A 91 -26.62 7.23 -20.16
CA ALA A 91 -26.12 7.34 -18.79
C ALA A 91 -26.13 5.99 -18.07
N ALA A 92 -27.22 5.21 -18.22
CA ALA A 92 -27.34 3.90 -17.60
C ALA A 92 -26.21 2.95 -18.02
N VAL A 93 -25.91 2.87 -19.32
CA VAL A 93 -24.85 2.00 -19.84
C VAL A 93 -23.47 2.48 -19.37
N TYR A 94 -23.24 3.80 -19.35
CA TYR A 94 -21.98 4.38 -18.88
C TYR A 94 -21.72 4.06 -17.39
N PHE A 95 -22.71 4.28 -16.51
CA PHE A 95 -22.56 3.98 -15.08
C PHE A 95 -22.37 2.49 -14.81
N VAL A 96 -23.12 1.62 -15.49
CA VAL A 96 -22.98 0.17 -15.34
C VAL A 96 -21.59 -0.30 -15.81
N SER A 97 -21.11 0.19 -16.95
CA SER A 97 -19.76 -0.13 -17.45
C SER A 97 -18.66 0.35 -16.52
N VAL A 98 -18.73 1.59 -16.02
CA VAL A 98 -17.74 2.12 -15.07
C VAL A 98 -17.77 1.35 -13.75
N ALA A 99 -18.95 1.03 -13.21
CA ALA A 99 -19.08 0.22 -12.00
C ALA A 99 -18.46 -1.18 -12.19
N ALA A 100 -18.66 -1.82 -13.34
CA ALA A 100 -18.07 -3.11 -13.66
C ALA A 100 -16.53 -3.04 -13.70
N ILE A 101 -15.97 -2.00 -14.32
CA ILE A 101 -14.52 -1.78 -14.36
C ILE A 101 -13.96 -1.58 -12.94
N VAL A 102 -14.59 -0.70 -12.16
CA VAL A 102 -14.20 -0.44 -10.76
C VAL A 102 -14.29 -1.74 -9.94
N ALA A 103 -15.37 -2.51 -10.06
CA ALA A 103 -15.53 -3.78 -9.37
C ALA A 103 -14.45 -4.80 -9.76
N ALA A 104 -14.06 -4.86 -11.04
CA ALA A 104 -12.98 -5.74 -11.50
C ALA A 104 -11.63 -5.35 -10.88
N PHE A 105 -11.30 -4.06 -10.84
CA PHE A 105 -10.05 -3.59 -10.24
C PHE A 105 -10.01 -3.78 -8.72
N TYR A 106 -11.07 -3.36 -8.00
CA TYR A 106 -11.14 -3.55 -6.55
C TYR A 106 -11.26 -5.02 -6.15
N GLY A 107 -11.95 -5.84 -6.95
CA GLY A 107 -12.01 -7.28 -6.75
C GLY A 107 -10.63 -7.94 -6.85
N LYS A 108 -9.82 -7.54 -7.84
CA LYS A 108 -8.43 -8.01 -7.98
C LYS A 108 -7.54 -7.58 -6.81
N GLU A 109 -7.61 -6.32 -6.40
CA GLU A 109 -6.85 -5.81 -5.24
C GLU A 109 -7.23 -6.55 -3.95
N ALA A 110 -8.53 -6.79 -3.71
CA ALA A 110 -9.01 -7.54 -2.55
C ALA A 110 -8.52 -9.00 -2.53
N MET A 111 -8.49 -9.67 -3.69
CA MET A 111 -7.92 -11.02 -3.80
C MET A 111 -6.41 -11.03 -3.52
N THR A 112 -5.69 -10.00 -3.97
CA THR A 112 -4.24 -9.86 -3.78
C THR A 112 -3.88 -9.53 -2.32
N GLN A 113 -4.73 -8.78 -1.61
CA GLN A 113 -4.57 -8.53 -0.17
C GLN A 113 -4.81 -9.82 0.64
N LYS A 114 -5.82 -10.62 0.28
CA LYS A 114 -6.15 -11.87 0.98
C LYS A 114 -5.02 -12.91 0.88
N SER A 115 -4.25 -12.92 -0.21
CA SER A 115 -3.12 -13.84 -0.35
C SER A 115 -1.87 -13.44 0.43
N LYS A 116 -1.79 -12.20 0.96
CA LYS A 116 -0.66 -11.69 1.75
C LYS A 116 -0.80 -11.88 3.26
N THR A 117 -1.94 -12.32 3.77
CA THR A 117 -2.11 -12.61 5.21
C THR A 117 -1.43 -13.95 5.54
N PRO A 118 -0.34 -13.98 6.34
CA PRO A 118 0.25 -15.23 6.79
C PRO A 118 -0.74 -15.92 7.74
N ALA A 119 -0.85 -17.24 7.65
CA ALA A 119 -1.70 -18.03 8.54
C ALA A 119 -1.42 -17.71 10.01
N PRO A 120 -2.45 -17.67 10.89
CA PRO A 120 -2.23 -17.44 12.31
C PRO A 120 -1.33 -18.54 12.85
N ARG A 121 -0.15 -18.17 13.37
CA ARG A 121 0.71 -19.08 14.14
C ARG A 121 -0.11 -19.56 15.34
N LYS A 122 -0.49 -20.83 15.35
CA LYS A 122 -1.06 -21.53 16.51
C LYS A 122 0.02 -21.81 17.53
#